data_AF-A0A954MD52-F1
#
_entry.id   AF-A0A954MD52-F1
#
_cell.length_a   1.000
_cell.length_b   1.000
_cell.length_c   1.000
_cell.angle_alpha   90.00
_cell.angle_beta   90.00
_cell.angle_gamma   90.00
#
_symmetry.space_group_name_H-M   'P 1'
#
loop_
_entity.id
_entity.type
_entity.pdbx_description
1 polymer ?
#
loop_
_entity_poly.entity_id
_entity_poly.type
_entity_poly.pdbx_seq_one_letter_code
_entity_poly.pdbx_strand_id
1 'polypeptide(L)'
;MFSTRTEKMAAAALGAIVLGTWGFDAFSEYILSPLDDQQSTITRLQQQIVDAESEVKLNDRAMREVRELTADGLPAEPLAATAEFQKWLMITAVQCGLGEVNLNPGRAIEEPDIGFRIPFSMTCTGTTADLVKLLSHLRGGGILNRISQIAIAPGRDDSQQNIGINLEVAALRHSQSVRLSNPNSAVPPTDTELRLEQLLTQRNLFSRSAGPLSPRPASTPDSFPAPDPETLSKMAAAEAPKESYVLVACVLNGRQKEAWLVDPRTQTDMVLKEDQSIDIGQIPSGGGRPGRLQVQQINSDHILLAIDDHPPVQLGLGDSLNDTFNRPR
;
A
#
# COMPACT_ATOMS: atom_id res chain seq x y z
N MET A 1 87.67 3.44 15.91
CA MET A 1 87.68 4.52 14.91
C MET A 1 86.93 4.00 13.69
N PHE A 2 85.59 3.95 13.76
CA PHE A 2 84.76 3.33 12.72
C PHE A 2 84.35 4.38 11.67
N SER A 3 84.79 4.12 10.44
CA SER A 3 84.42 4.68 9.14
C SER A 3 83.34 5.79 9.08
N THR A 4 83.77 7.01 8.77
CA THR A 4 82.93 8.18 8.46
C THR A 4 82.20 8.09 7.10
N ARG A 5 82.40 7.02 6.31
CA ARG A 5 81.77 6.83 4.99
C ARG A 5 80.49 6.02 5.05
N THR A 6 80.43 4.99 5.89
CA THR A 6 79.24 4.13 6.03
C THR A 6 78.09 4.86 6.69
N GLU A 7 78.38 5.75 7.65
CA GLU A 7 77.38 6.58 8.34
C GLU A 7 76.74 7.61 7.39
N LYS A 8 77.54 8.20 6.49
CA LYS A 8 77.03 9.15 5.48
C LYS A 8 76.16 8.48 4.42
N MET A 9 76.49 7.26 4.02
CA MET A 9 75.68 6.49 3.07
C MET A 9 74.36 6.02 3.72
N ALA A 10 74.39 5.60 4.98
CA ALA A 10 73.18 5.25 5.72
C ALA A 10 72.25 6.45 5.91
N ALA A 11 72.80 7.64 6.23
CA ALA A 11 72.02 8.87 6.35
C ALA A 11 71.39 9.32 5.02
N ALA A 12 72.11 9.18 3.90
CA ALA A 12 71.58 9.49 2.58
C ALA A 12 70.47 8.52 2.14
N ALA A 13 70.62 7.22 2.45
CA ALA A 13 69.59 6.22 2.18
C ALA A 13 68.33 6.47 3.01
N LEU A 14 68.48 6.78 4.30
CA LEU A 14 67.35 7.15 5.17
C LEU A 14 66.66 8.44 4.72
N GLY A 15 67.43 9.46 4.33
CA GLY A 15 66.87 10.70 3.78
C GLY A 15 66.07 10.48 2.50
N ALA A 16 66.55 9.61 1.60
CA ALA A 16 65.84 9.26 0.37
C ALA A 16 64.56 8.47 0.63
N ILE A 17 64.55 7.57 1.62
CA ILE A 17 63.36 6.81 2.00
C ILE A 17 62.30 7.74 2.59
N VAL A 18 62.68 8.62 3.52
CA VAL A 18 61.76 9.57 4.16
C VAL A 18 61.15 10.53 3.14
N LEU A 19 61.97 11.07 2.22
CA LEU A 19 61.49 11.93 1.13
C LEU A 19 60.62 11.18 0.12
N GLY A 20 60.91 9.90 -0.15
CA GLY A 20 60.09 9.04 -0.99
C GLY A 20 58.71 8.77 -0.39
N THR A 21 58.64 8.46 0.91
CA THR A 21 57.38 8.20 1.60
C THR A 21 56.51 9.45 1.73
N TRP A 22 57.09 10.58 2.15
CA TRP A 22 56.34 11.85 2.25
C TRP A 22 55.94 12.42 0.88
N GLY A 23 56.81 12.26 -0.12
CA GLY A 23 56.52 12.71 -1.48
C GLY A 23 55.42 11.89 -2.15
N PHE A 24 55.35 10.58 -1.88
CA PHE A 24 54.32 9.71 -2.45
C PHE A 24 52.93 9.99 -1.86
N ASP A 25 52.83 10.15 -0.54
CA ASP A 25 51.56 10.44 0.12
C ASP A 25 51.00 11.80 -0.34
N ALA A 26 51.82 12.85 -0.33
CA ALA A 26 51.42 14.18 -0.79
C ALA A 26 51.08 14.22 -2.30
N PHE A 27 51.76 13.43 -3.13
CA PHE A 27 51.48 13.35 -4.56
C PHE A 27 50.16 12.62 -4.83
N SER A 28 49.89 11.55 -4.08
CA SER A 28 48.64 10.80 -4.22
C SER A 28 47.43 11.65 -3.83
N GLU A 29 47.53 12.43 -2.76
CA GLU A 29 46.42 13.22 -2.22
C GLU A 29 46.11 14.47 -3.06
N TYR A 30 47.11 15.08 -3.71
CA TYR A 30 46.90 16.28 -4.55
C TYR A 30 46.54 15.98 -6.00
N ILE A 31 46.98 14.85 -6.57
CA ILE A 31 46.78 14.55 -8.00
C ILE A 31 45.65 13.55 -8.24
N LEU A 32 45.41 12.59 -7.35
CA LEU A 32 44.37 11.57 -7.56
C LEU A 32 43.00 11.96 -6.94
N SER A 33 42.96 12.73 -5.85
CA SER A 33 41.70 13.23 -5.26
C SER A 33 40.76 13.99 -6.23
N PRO A 34 41.23 14.90 -7.11
CA PRO A 34 40.33 15.60 -8.02
C PRO A 34 39.68 14.70 -9.09
N LEU A 35 40.18 13.49 -9.32
CA LEU A 35 39.58 12.51 -10.22
C LEU A 35 38.42 11.75 -9.56
N ASP A 36 38.59 11.33 -8.30
CA ASP A 36 37.54 10.61 -7.55
C ASP A 36 36.32 11.51 -7.26
N ASP A 37 36.55 12.80 -6.97
CA ASP A 37 35.47 13.79 -6.79
C ASP A 37 34.67 14.02 -8.09
N GLN A 38 35.32 13.98 -9.25
CA GLN A 38 34.63 14.09 -10.53
C GLN A 38 33.84 12.81 -10.86
N GLN A 39 34.42 11.64 -10.58
CA GLN A 39 33.76 10.36 -10.80
C GLN A 39 32.49 10.20 -9.94
N SER A 40 32.56 10.60 -8.66
CA SER A 40 31.42 10.58 -7.74
C SER A 40 30.35 11.62 -8.14
N THR A 41 30.76 12.78 -8.63
CA THR A 41 29.83 13.80 -9.17
C THR A 41 29.10 13.30 -10.41
N ILE A 42 29.80 12.64 -11.35
CA ILE A 42 29.20 12.04 -12.55
C ILE A 42 28.19 10.96 -12.14
N THR A 43 28.58 10.07 -11.22
CA THR A 43 27.70 8.99 -10.75
C THR A 43 26.46 9.55 -10.06
N ARG A 44 26.60 10.57 -9.21
CA ARG A 44 25.48 11.26 -8.56
C ARG A 44 24.54 11.93 -9.57
N LEU A 45 25.09 12.64 -10.55
CA LEU A 45 24.30 13.29 -11.60
C LEU A 45 23.58 12.28 -12.48
N GLN A 46 24.22 11.15 -12.81
CA GLN A 46 23.58 10.04 -13.53
C GLN A 46 22.42 9.45 -12.73
N GLN A 47 22.60 9.24 -11.43
CA GLN A 47 21.52 8.75 -10.56
C GLN A 47 20.34 9.73 -10.53
N GLN A 48 20.62 11.03 -10.41
CA GLN A 48 19.58 12.07 -10.45
C GLN A 48 18.81 12.10 -11.78
N ILE A 49 19.48 11.83 -12.90
CA ILE A 49 18.83 11.72 -14.22
C ILE A 49 17.91 10.50 -14.25
N VAL A 50 18.37 9.34 -13.77
CA VAL A 50 17.56 8.11 -13.73
C VAL A 50 16.33 8.29 -12.84
N ASP A 51 16.50 8.90 -11.67
CA ASP A 51 15.41 9.16 -10.73
C ASP A 51 14.39 10.12 -11.35
N ALA A 52 14.84 11.23 -11.95
CA ALA A 52 13.97 12.18 -12.65
C ALA A 52 13.24 11.55 -13.85
N GLU A 53 13.90 10.71 -14.65
CA GLU A 53 13.25 9.98 -15.74
C GLU A 53 12.18 9.01 -15.22
N SER A 54 12.40 8.39 -14.06
CA SER A 54 11.41 7.52 -13.44
C SER A 54 10.19 8.30 -12.97
N GLU A 55 10.39 9.48 -12.35
CA GLU A 55 9.31 10.38 -11.93
C GLU A 55 8.49 10.88 -13.12
N VAL A 56 9.16 11.25 -14.23
CA VAL A 56 8.47 11.68 -15.45
C VAL A 56 7.61 10.55 -16.02
N LYS A 57 8.13 9.31 -16.08
CA LYS A 57 7.35 8.15 -16.57
C LYS A 57 6.16 7.84 -15.68
N LEU A 58 6.29 8.00 -14.36
CA LEU A 58 5.18 7.83 -13.42
C LEU A 58 4.13 8.92 -13.60
N ASN A 59 4.56 10.17 -13.76
CA ASN A 59 3.68 11.30 -14.04
C ASN A 59 2.94 11.11 -15.38
N ASP A 60 3.62 10.69 -16.44
CA ASP A 60 3.00 10.42 -17.74
C ASP A 60 1.98 9.27 -17.70
N ARG A 61 2.16 8.29 -16.82
CA ARG A 61 1.16 7.23 -16.58
C ARG A 61 -0.04 7.79 -15.83
N ALA A 62 0.20 8.49 -14.72
CA ALA A 62 -0.87 9.12 -13.94
C ALA A 62 -1.69 10.12 -14.78
N MET A 63 -1.03 10.91 -15.64
CA MET A 63 -1.69 11.85 -16.54
C MET A 63 -2.50 11.16 -17.64
N ARG A 64 -2.07 9.97 -18.11
CA ARG A 64 -2.88 9.17 -19.04
C ARG A 64 -4.12 8.60 -18.37
N GLU A 65 -3.96 8.05 -17.17
CA GLU A 65 -5.07 7.55 -16.37
C GLU A 65 -6.08 8.66 -16.05
N VAL A 66 -5.61 9.84 -15.65
CA VAL A 66 -6.46 11.01 -15.45
C VAL A 66 -7.17 11.41 -16.74
N ARG A 67 -6.51 11.38 -17.90
CA ARG A 67 -7.15 11.70 -19.19
C ARG A 67 -8.23 10.69 -19.56
N GLU A 68 -7.99 9.40 -19.36
CA GLU A 68 -8.99 8.35 -19.58
C GLU A 68 -10.19 8.57 -18.65
N LEU A 69 -9.96 8.88 -17.37
CA LEU A 69 -11.02 9.22 -16.41
C LEU A 69 -11.74 10.55 -16.74
N THR A 70 -11.07 11.51 -17.37
CA THR A 70 -11.71 12.75 -17.83
C THR A 70 -12.61 12.55 -19.05
N ALA A 71 -12.32 11.55 -19.88
CA ALA A 71 -13.11 11.24 -21.07
C ALA A 71 -14.48 10.64 -20.70
N ASP A 72 -14.52 9.83 -19.64
CA ASP A 72 -15.73 9.16 -19.13
C ASP A 72 -16.34 9.86 -17.89
N GLY A 73 -15.86 11.05 -17.55
CA GLY A 73 -16.20 11.77 -16.32
C GLY A 73 -17.64 12.30 -16.27
N LEU A 74 -17.92 13.19 -15.32
CA LEU A 74 -19.18 13.95 -15.29
C LEU A 74 -19.11 15.21 -16.15
N PRO A 75 -20.26 15.75 -16.61
CA PRO A 75 -20.32 17.07 -17.23
C PRO A 75 -19.63 18.15 -16.38
N ALA A 76 -18.99 19.14 -17.02
CA ALA A 76 -18.30 20.22 -16.31
C ALA A 76 -19.24 21.17 -15.55
N GLU A 77 -20.49 21.29 -15.99
CA GLU A 77 -21.50 22.13 -15.33
C GLU A 77 -22.04 21.43 -14.06
N PRO A 78 -21.97 22.06 -12.87
CA PRO A 78 -22.30 21.40 -11.61
C PRO A 78 -23.75 20.92 -11.53
N LEU A 79 -24.70 21.63 -12.14
CA LEU A 79 -26.12 21.24 -12.11
C LEU A 79 -26.38 19.99 -12.97
N ALA A 80 -25.87 19.98 -14.21
CA ALA A 80 -25.93 18.80 -15.07
C ALA A 80 -25.19 17.60 -14.47
N ALA A 81 -24.00 17.83 -13.90
CA ALA A 81 -23.22 16.79 -13.21
C ALA A 81 -24.00 16.16 -12.05
N THR A 82 -24.65 17.01 -11.24
CA THR A 82 -25.45 16.55 -10.11
C THR A 82 -26.61 15.67 -10.60
N ALA A 83 -27.35 16.13 -11.61
CA ALA A 83 -28.50 15.41 -12.15
C ALA A 83 -28.11 14.07 -12.78
N GLU A 84 -27.03 14.05 -13.56
CA GLU A 84 -26.57 12.85 -14.24
C GLU A 84 -26.03 11.82 -13.24
N PHE A 85 -25.22 12.25 -12.27
CA PHE A 85 -24.73 11.37 -11.22
C PHE A 85 -25.85 10.83 -10.34
N GLN A 86 -26.80 11.68 -9.95
CA GLN A 86 -27.97 11.26 -9.18
C GLN A 86 -28.78 10.18 -9.91
N LYS A 87 -29.03 10.38 -11.20
CA LYS A 87 -29.74 9.41 -12.04
C LYS A 87 -28.97 8.09 -12.13
N TRP A 88 -27.67 8.15 -12.41
CA TRP A 88 -26.82 6.97 -12.51
C TRP A 88 -26.77 6.18 -11.20
N LEU A 89 -26.58 6.87 -10.06
CA LEU A 89 -26.48 6.24 -8.76
C LEU A 89 -27.81 5.62 -8.32
N MET A 90 -28.93 6.28 -8.61
CA MET A 90 -30.26 5.74 -8.35
C MET A 90 -30.51 4.44 -9.13
N ILE A 91 -30.18 4.43 -10.43
CA ILE A 91 -30.31 3.23 -11.27
C ILE A 91 -29.43 2.10 -10.74
N THR A 92 -28.17 2.41 -10.44
CA THR A 92 -27.19 1.44 -9.93
C THR A 92 -27.62 0.84 -8.59
N ALA A 93 -28.12 1.66 -7.66
CA ALA A 93 -28.59 1.20 -6.36
C ALA A 93 -29.78 0.23 -6.49
N VAL A 94 -30.75 0.56 -7.35
CA VAL A 94 -31.90 -0.31 -7.63
C VAL A 94 -31.46 -1.62 -8.28
N GLN A 95 -30.51 -1.58 -9.22
CA GLN A 95 -29.97 -2.78 -9.87
C GLN A 95 -29.23 -3.69 -8.89
N CYS A 96 -28.56 -3.12 -7.89
CA CYS A 96 -27.88 -3.88 -6.84
C CYS A 96 -28.84 -4.54 -5.84
N GLY A 97 -30.15 -4.25 -5.92
CA GLY A 97 -31.17 -4.81 -5.03
C GLY A 97 -31.43 -3.96 -3.77
N LEU A 98 -30.91 -2.72 -3.71
CA LEU A 98 -31.16 -1.82 -2.59
C LEU A 98 -32.58 -1.25 -2.65
N GLY A 99 -33.27 -1.26 -1.52
CA GLY A 99 -34.59 -0.70 -1.30
C GLY A 99 -34.54 0.71 -0.68
N GLU A 100 -35.69 1.38 -0.69
CA GLU A 100 -35.91 2.69 -0.04
C GLU A 100 -34.79 3.73 -0.30
N VAL A 101 -34.25 3.73 -1.52
CA VAL A 101 -33.12 4.59 -1.88
C VAL A 101 -33.56 6.04 -1.90
N ASN A 102 -33.03 6.81 -0.97
CA ASN A 102 -33.16 8.26 -0.91
C ASN A 102 -31.79 8.89 -1.14
N LEU A 103 -31.70 9.77 -2.12
CA LEU A 103 -30.48 10.45 -2.51
C LEU A 103 -30.65 11.95 -2.32
N ASN A 104 -29.74 12.56 -1.58
CA ASN A 104 -29.70 13.99 -1.37
C ASN A 104 -28.37 14.58 -1.86
N PRO A 105 -28.36 15.30 -3.00
CA PRO A 105 -27.20 16.06 -3.44
C PRO A 105 -26.99 17.27 -2.54
N GLY A 106 -25.75 17.46 -2.08
CA GLY A 106 -25.33 18.67 -1.41
C GLY A 106 -24.96 19.77 -2.40
N ARG A 107 -24.57 20.93 -1.87
CA ARG A 107 -24.14 22.07 -2.69
C ARG A 107 -22.78 21.78 -3.32
N ALA A 108 -22.66 22.02 -4.63
CA ALA A 108 -21.39 21.97 -5.34
C ALA A 108 -20.39 22.98 -4.75
N ILE A 109 -19.17 22.52 -4.49
CA ILE A 109 -18.06 23.30 -3.96
C ILE A 109 -17.08 23.49 -5.11
N GLU A 110 -16.73 24.73 -5.44
CA GLU A 110 -15.74 25.00 -6.48
C GLU A 110 -14.33 24.69 -5.95
N GLU A 111 -13.57 23.91 -6.72
CA GLU A 111 -12.18 23.59 -6.48
C GLU A 111 -11.36 24.27 -7.60
N PRO A 112 -10.54 25.31 -7.30
CA PRO A 112 -9.97 26.23 -8.28
C PRO A 112 -9.26 25.54 -9.47
N ASP A 113 -8.51 24.48 -9.17
CA ASP A 113 -7.62 23.82 -10.14
C ASP A 113 -8.27 22.62 -10.85
N ILE A 114 -9.43 22.16 -10.39
CA ILE A 114 -10.01 20.87 -10.81
C ILE A 114 -11.39 21.07 -11.46
N GLY A 115 -12.26 21.88 -10.84
CA GLY A 115 -13.65 22.04 -11.26
C GLY A 115 -14.58 22.16 -10.06
N PHE A 116 -15.47 21.20 -9.88
CA PHE A 116 -16.41 21.18 -8.76
C PHE A 116 -16.40 19.84 -8.03
N ARG A 117 -16.49 19.90 -6.71
CA ARG A 117 -16.72 18.76 -5.84
C ARG A 117 -18.16 18.78 -5.36
N ILE A 118 -18.88 17.69 -5.59
CA ILE A 118 -20.30 17.57 -5.31
C ILE A 118 -20.49 16.48 -4.25
N PRO A 119 -20.82 16.86 -3.01
CA PRO A 119 -21.13 15.88 -1.96
C PRO A 119 -22.53 15.30 -2.19
N PHE A 120 -22.70 14.03 -1.86
CA PHE A 120 -23.95 13.30 -1.89
C PHE A 120 -24.12 12.50 -0.60
N SER A 121 -25.35 12.47 -0.10
CA SER A 121 -25.77 11.57 0.96
C SER A 121 -26.84 10.64 0.41
N MET A 122 -26.58 9.34 0.52
CA MET A 122 -27.51 8.29 0.15
C MET A 122 -27.93 7.53 1.41
N THR A 123 -29.22 7.28 1.55
CA THR A 123 -29.75 6.36 2.55
C THR A 123 -30.59 5.31 1.85
N CYS A 124 -30.39 4.03 2.17
CA CYS A 124 -31.11 2.92 1.57
C CYS A 124 -31.27 1.77 2.58
N THR A 125 -32.09 0.79 2.21
CA THR A 125 -32.23 -0.47 2.93
C THR A 125 -31.73 -1.62 2.06
N GLY A 126 -31.10 -2.63 2.67
CA GLY A 126 -30.63 -3.78 1.91
C GLY A 126 -29.81 -4.76 2.73
N THR A 127 -29.29 -5.79 2.06
CA THR A 127 -28.35 -6.72 2.69
C THR A 127 -26.91 -6.23 2.54
N THR A 128 -26.00 -6.78 3.34
CA THR A 128 -24.57 -6.52 3.17
C THR A 128 -24.07 -6.95 1.78
N ALA A 129 -24.63 -8.00 1.19
CA ALA A 129 -24.28 -8.42 -0.17
C ALA A 129 -24.68 -7.36 -1.22
N ASP A 130 -25.85 -6.74 -1.08
CA ASP A 130 -26.31 -5.69 -2.00
C ASP A 130 -25.45 -4.43 -1.90
N LEU A 131 -24.97 -4.10 -0.69
CA LEU A 131 -23.99 -3.05 -0.49
C LEU A 131 -22.67 -3.34 -1.21
N VAL A 132 -22.15 -4.56 -1.13
CA VAL A 132 -20.89 -4.94 -1.80
C VAL A 132 -21.02 -4.80 -3.32
N LYS A 133 -22.14 -5.23 -3.91
CA LYS A 133 -22.41 -5.02 -5.34
C LYS A 133 -22.37 -3.55 -5.72
N LEU A 134 -23.00 -2.68 -4.93
CA LEU A 134 -22.97 -1.24 -5.18
C LEU A 134 -21.54 -0.68 -5.11
N LEU A 135 -20.75 -1.09 -4.11
CA LEU A 135 -19.36 -0.66 -3.96
C LEU A 135 -18.49 -1.09 -5.14
N SER A 136 -18.70 -2.31 -5.66
CA SER A 136 -18.02 -2.80 -6.86
C SER A 136 -18.35 -1.92 -8.08
N HIS A 137 -19.62 -1.54 -8.28
CA HIS A 137 -20.02 -0.64 -9.37
C HIS A 137 -19.43 0.77 -9.21
N LEU A 138 -19.41 1.32 -7.99
CA LEU A 138 -18.82 2.63 -7.71
C LEU A 138 -17.32 2.67 -8.02
N ARG A 139 -16.61 1.56 -7.80
CA ARG A 139 -15.18 1.43 -8.10
C ARG A 139 -14.90 1.20 -9.58
N GLY A 140 -15.74 0.40 -10.26
CA GLY A 140 -15.56 0.05 -11.67
C GLY A 140 -16.09 1.08 -12.67
N GLY A 141 -16.95 2.01 -12.25
CA GLY A 141 -17.73 2.87 -13.16
C GLY A 141 -16.97 3.96 -13.91
N GLY A 142 -15.64 4.09 -13.76
CA GLY A 142 -14.85 5.14 -14.41
C GLY A 142 -15.15 6.57 -13.90
N ILE A 143 -16.00 6.71 -12.89
CA ILE A 143 -16.40 7.99 -12.31
C ILE A 143 -15.43 8.34 -11.18
N LEU A 144 -14.88 9.56 -11.21
CA LEU A 144 -14.09 10.11 -10.10
C LEU A 144 -14.98 10.39 -8.89
N ASN A 145 -15.16 9.37 -8.07
CA ASN A 145 -15.90 9.43 -6.83
C ASN A 145 -15.05 8.95 -5.66
N ARG A 146 -15.38 9.43 -4.47
CA ARG A 146 -14.77 9.03 -3.21
C ARG A 146 -15.88 8.77 -2.20
N ILE A 147 -15.84 7.61 -1.56
CA ILE A 147 -16.71 7.32 -0.42
C ILE A 147 -16.05 7.89 0.83
N SER A 148 -16.72 8.83 1.49
CA SER A 148 -16.20 9.48 2.70
C SER A 148 -16.65 8.76 3.97
N GLN A 149 -17.86 8.18 3.97
CA GLN A 149 -18.40 7.48 5.12
C GLN A 149 -19.43 6.42 4.71
N ILE A 150 -19.40 5.29 5.41
CA ILE A 150 -20.46 4.27 5.36
C ILE A 150 -20.94 4.04 6.80
N ALA A 151 -22.25 4.09 7.01
CA ALA A 151 -22.91 3.79 8.25
C ALA A 151 -23.89 2.64 8.02
N ILE A 152 -23.81 1.60 8.83
CA ILE A 152 -24.70 0.43 8.76
C ILE A 152 -25.39 0.31 10.11
N ALA A 153 -26.71 0.33 10.09
CA ALA A 153 -27.54 0.09 11.26
C ALA A 153 -28.47 -1.10 11.00
N PRO A 154 -28.77 -1.91 12.03
CA PRO A 154 -29.78 -2.96 11.89
C PRO A 154 -31.12 -2.34 11.50
N GLY A 155 -31.77 -2.91 10.48
CA GLY A 155 -33.10 -2.51 10.04
C GLY A 155 -34.20 -2.99 10.96
N ARG A 156 -35.45 -2.81 10.52
CA ARG A 156 -36.64 -3.31 11.23
C ARG A 156 -36.73 -4.84 11.20
N ASP A 157 -36.29 -5.43 10.11
CA ASP A 157 -36.24 -6.88 9.90
C ASP A 157 -34.80 -7.37 10.07
N ASP A 158 -34.61 -8.54 10.71
CA ASP A 158 -33.28 -9.11 11.01
C ASP A 158 -32.42 -9.36 9.75
N SER A 159 -33.03 -9.39 8.56
CA SER A 159 -32.37 -9.58 7.28
C SER A 159 -32.04 -8.29 6.52
N GLN A 160 -32.59 -7.13 6.93
CA GLN A 160 -32.35 -5.86 6.27
C GLN A 160 -31.58 -4.89 7.16
N GLN A 161 -30.70 -4.11 6.54
CA GLN A 161 -29.88 -3.10 7.19
C GLN A 161 -30.25 -1.74 6.63
N ASN A 162 -30.30 -0.73 7.50
CA ASN A 162 -30.34 0.67 7.09
C ASN A 162 -28.91 1.10 6.80
N ILE A 163 -28.66 1.51 5.57
CA ILE A 163 -27.33 1.85 5.07
C ILE A 163 -27.33 3.35 4.74
N GLY A 164 -26.40 4.08 5.33
CA GLY A 164 -26.11 5.48 5.02
C GLY A 164 -24.74 5.58 4.36
N ILE A 165 -24.66 6.23 3.20
CA ILE A 165 -23.40 6.42 2.46
C ILE A 165 -23.24 7.91 2.17
N ASN A 166 -22.10 8.47 2.58
CA ASN A 166 -21.67 9.79 2.12
C ASN A 166 -20.57 9.60 1.09
N LEU A 167 -20.73 10.27 -0.04
CA LEU A 167 -19.79 10.21 -1.16
C LEU A 167 -19.58 11.59 -1.75
N GLU A 168 -18.45 11.77 -2.39
CA GLU A 168 -18.05 13.00 -3.06
C GLU A 168 -17.69 12.67 -4.50
N VAL A 169 -18.14 13.50 -5.43
CA VAL A 169 -17.87 13.29 -6.86
C VAL A 169 -17.24 14.53 -7.45
N ALA A 170 -16.25 14.34 -8.32
CA ALA A 170 -15.57 15.40 -9.02
C ALA A 170 -16.19 15.62 -10.41
N ALA A 171 -16.66 16.84 -10.67
CA ALA A 171 -16.99 17.34 -11.99
C ALA A 171 -15.82 18.17 -12.51
N LEU A 172 -15.10 17.64 -13.49
CA LEU A 172 -13.87 18.26 -13.99
C LEU A 172 -14.19 19.38 -14.97
N ARG A 173 -13.46 20.51 -14.87
CA ARG A 173 -13.69 21.71 -15.68
C ARG A 173 -13.55 21.45 -17.19
N HIS A 174 -12.76 20.46 -17.58
CA HIS A 174 -12.43 20.13 -18.97
C HIS A 174 -13.05 18.80 -19.43
N SER A 175 -14.03 18.29 -18.68
CA SER A 175 -14.76 17.09 -19.08
C SER A 175 -15.56 17.33 -20.36
N GLN A 176 -15.44 16.41 -21.32
CA GLN A 176 -16.18 16.44 -22.58
C GLN A 176 -17.40 15.52 -22.56
N SER A 177 -17.60 14.76 -21.49
CA SER A 177 -18.70 13.81 -21.39
C SER A 177 -20.02 14.55 -21.14
N VAL A 178 -21.02 14.18 -21.93
CA VAL A 178 -22.39 14.70 -21.78
C VAL A 178 -23.23 13.74 -20.93
N ARG A 179 -22.81 12.47 -20.82
CA ARG A 179 -23.53 11.41 -20.12
C ARG A 179 -22.56 10.41 -19.51
N LEU A 180 -22.97 9.85 -18.39
CA LEU A 180 -22.26 8.72 -17.78
C LEU A 180 -22.50 7.46 -18.61
N SER A 181 -21.46 6.64 -18.73
CA SER A 181 -21.54 5.31 -19.32
C SER A 181 -22.60 4.47 -18.62
N ASN A 182 -23.25 3.57 -19.39
CA ASN A 182 -24.34 2.75 -18.89
C ASN A 182 -23.88 1.97 -17.64
N PRO A 183 -24.59 2.04 -16.50
CA PRO A 183 -24.24 1.31 -15.27
C PRO A 183 -24.13 -0.20 -15.46
N ASN A 184 -24.69 -0.75 -16.54
CA ASN A 184 -24.55 -2.16 -16.92
C ASN A 184 -23.16 -2.55 -17.43
N SER A 185 -22.27 -1.59 -17.68
CA SER A 185 -20.87 -1.85 -18.08
C SER A 185 -20.03 -2.15 -16.84
N ALA A 186 -20.56 -2.99 -15.94
CA ALA A 186 -19.85 -3.39 -14.74
C ALA A 186 -18.55 -4.07 -15.17
N VAL A 187 -17.43 -3.55 -14.67
CA VAL A 187 -16.17 -4.28 -14.71
C VAL A 187 -16.44 -5.63 -14.02
N PRO A 188 -16.10 -6.77 -14.65
CA PRO A 188 -16.35 -8.06 -14.03
C PRO A 188 -15.73 -8.07 -12.63
N PRO A 189 -16.47 -8.49 -11.59
CA PRO A 189 -15.98 -8.45 -10.22
C PRO A 189 -14.65 -9.20 -10.17
N THR A 190 -13.67 -8.57 -9.54
CA THR A 190 -12.37 -9.22 -9.36
C THR A 190 -12.57 -10.46 -8.49
N ASP A 191 -11.75 -11.49 -8.66
CA ASP A 191 -11.86 -12.75 -7.89
C ASP A 191 -11.87 -12.51 -6.36
N THR A 192 -11.28 -11.39 -5.93
CA THR A 192 -11.32 -10.88 -4.55
C THR A 192 -12.70 -10.40 -4.11
N GLU A 193 -13.47 -9.75 -4.97
CA GLU A 193 -14.82 -9.24 -4.68
C GLU A 193 -15.81 -10.39 -4.54
N LEU A 194 -15.72 -11.41 -5.41
CA LEU A 194 -16.50 -12.64 -5.30
C LEU A 194 -16.23 -13.37 -3.98
N ARG A 195 -14.98 -13.38 -3.51
CA ARG A 195 -14.58 -14.01 -2.25
C ARG A 195 -15.01 -13.20 -1.02
N LEU A 196 -14.98 -11.87 -1.12
CA LEU A 196 -15.48 -10.98 -0.08
C LEU A 196 -17.00 -11.12 0.09
N GLU A 197 -17.74 -11.19 -1.02
CA GLU A 197 -19.17 -11.50 -1.02
C GLU A 197 -19.45 -12.85 -0.34
N GLN A 198 -18.68 -13.89 -0.65
CA GLN A 198 -18.82 -15.20 0.02
C GLN A 198 -18.57 -15.12 1.52
N LEU A 199 -17.54 -14.41 1.98
CA LEU A 199 -17.22 -14.26 3.41
C LEU A 199 -18.28 -13.44 4.16
N LEU A 200 -18.77 -12.36 3.56
CA LEU A 200 -19.79 -11.50 4.15
C LEU A 200 -21.18 -12.15 4.15
N THR A 201 -21.49 -12.99 3.17
CA THR A 201 -22.76 -13.75 3.13
C THR A 201 -22.76 -14.90 4.15
N GLN A 202 -21.60 -15.50 4.44
CA GLN A 202 -21.48 -16.58 5.41
C GLN A 202 -21.46 -16.10 6.87
N ARG A 203 -21.01 -14.87 7.13
CA ARG A 203 -21.02 -14.27 8.47
C ARG A 203 -21.98 -13.10 8.50
N ASN A 204 -23.17 -13.32 9.05
CA ASN A 204 -24.02 -12.22 9.52
C ASN A 204 -23.35 -11.54 10.72
N LEU A 205 -22.39 -10.65 10.45
CA LEU A 205 -21.65 -9.90 11.47
C LEU A 205 -22.54 -8.92 12.26
N PHE A 206 -23.78 -8.71 11.81
CA PHE A 206 -24.73 -7.74 12.36
C PHE A 206 -26.03 -8.35 12.87
N SER A 207 -26.22 -9.67 12.80
CA SER A 207 -27.35 -10.30 13.48
C SER A 207 -27.20 -10.06 14.98
N ARG A 208 -28.20 -9.40 15.59
CA ARG A 208 -28.28 -9.32 17.05
C ARG A 208 -28.20 -10.75 17.58
N SER A 209 -27.27 -11.01 18.49
CA SER A 209 -27.25 -12.28 19.22
C SER A 209 -28.58 -12.37 19.99
N ALA A 210 -29.58 -12.98 19.36
CA ALA A 210 -30.90 -13.16 19.96
C ALA A 210 -30.79 -14.25 21.02
N GLY A 211 -30.78 -13.83 22.28
CA GLY A 211 -31.09 -14.69 23.42
C GLY A 211 -29.90 -15.12 24.28
N PRO A 212 -30.18 -15.43 25.56
CA PRO A 212 -29.17 -15.84 26.52
C PRO A 212 -28.52 -17.14 26.05
N LEU A 213 -27.19 -17.19 26.16
CA LEU A 213 -26.32 -18.35 25.97
C LEU A 213 -27.10 -19.67 25.99
N SER A 214 -27.42 -20.21 24.82
CA SER A 214 -27.72 -21.65 24.73
C SER A 214 -26.47 -22.36 25.28
N PRO A 215 -26.62 -23.27 26.26
CA PRO A 215 -25.48 -23.98 26.81
C PRO A 215 -24.76 -24.67 25.65
N ARG A 216 -23.50 -24.28 25.46
CA ARG A 216 -22.54 -24.89 24.54
C ARG A 216 -22.74 -26.41 24.65
N PRO A 217 -23.13 -27.13 23.58
CA PRO A 217 -23.05 -28.58 23.61
C PRO A 217 -21.59 -28.90 23.95
N ALA A 218 -21.40 -29.63 25.05
CA ALA A 218 -20.08 -30.03 25.51
C ALA A 218 -19.36 -30.68 24.33
N SER A 219 -18.43 -29.95 23.74
CA SER A 219 -17.57 -30.47 22.69
C SER A 219 -16.72 -31.51 23.40
N THR A 220 -17.00 -32.79 23.16
CA THR A 220 -16.04 -33.85 23.38
C THR A 220 -14.74 -33.38 22.72
N PRO A 221 -13.59 -33.35 23.41
CA PRO A 221 -12.34 -33.00 22.77
C PRO A 221 -12.04 -34.09 21.74
N ASP A 222 -12.32 -33.82 20.46
CA ASP A 222 -11.66 -34.54 19.40
C ASP A 222 -10.19 -34.16 19.51
N SER A 223 -9.42 -35.10 20.04
CA SER A 223 -7.97 -35.07 20.05
C SER A 223 -7.48 -35.04 18.61
N PHE A 224 -7.24 -33.84 18.08
CA PHE A 224 -6.31 -33.70 16.98
C PHE A 224 -4.95 -34.21 17.47
N PRO A 225 -4.30 -35.16 16.77
CA PRO A 225 -2.94 -35.53 17.10
C PRO A 225 -2.09 -34.26 17.03
N ALA A 226 -1.34 -33.98 18.09
CA ALA A 226 -0.38 -32.88 18.10
C ALA A 226 0.55 -33.08 16.90
N PRO A 227 0.75 -32.05 16.05
CA PRO A 227 1.68 -32.17 14.94
C PRO A 227 3.07 -32.49 15.50
N ASP A 228 3.71 -33.52 14.95
CA ASP A 228 5.03 -33.95 15.40
C ASP A 228 6.02 -32.77 15.36
N PRO A 229 6.90 -32.62 16.37
CA PRO A 229 7.84 -31.50 16.46
C PRO A 229 8.80 -31.41 15.27
N GLU A 230 9.03 -32.51 14.55
CA GLU A 230 9.81 -32.50 13.29
C GLU A 230 9.11 -31.77 12.15
N THR A 231 7.78 -31.74 12.12
CA THR A 231 6.99 -31.04 11.09
C THR A 231 7.09 -29.52 11.27
N LEU A 232 7.11 -29.05 12.52
CA LEU A 232 7.30 -27.64 12.87
C LEU A 232 8.73 -27.17 12.57
N SER A 233 9.74 -28.01 12.82
CA SER A 233 11.13 -27.68 12.48
C SER A 233 11.41 -27.69 10.97
N LYS A 234 10.72 -28.52 10.17
CA LYS A 234 10.85 -28.51 8.70
C LYS A 234 10.15 -27.33 8.02
N MET A 235 9.05 -26.83 8.57
CA MET A 235 8.38 -25.62 8.07
C MET A 235 9.11 -24.32 8.42
N ALA A 236 9.89 -24.30 9.50
CA ALA A 236 10.65 -23.12 9.92
C ALA A 236 11.96 -22.90 9.14
N ALA A 237 12.46 -23.90 8.42
CA ALA A 237 13.81 -23.91 7.86
C ALA A 237 13.93 -23.46 6.38
N ALA A 238 12.82 -23.14 5.71
CA ALA A 238 12.85 -22.83 4.27
C ALA A 238 11.86 -21.72 3.93
N GLU A 239 12.25 -20.44 4.04
CA GLU A 239 11.73 -19.33 3.22
C GLU A 239 12.34 -17.98 3.62
N ALA A 240 12.84 -17.23 2.63
CA ALA A 240 13.49 -15.94 2.78
C ALA A 240 12.53 -14.84 3.29
N PRO A 241 13.03 -13.79 3.98
CA PRO A 241 12.23 -12.77 4.69
C PRO A 241 11.43 -11.83 3.79
N LYS A 242 11.58 -11.92 2.46
CA LYS A 242 10.73 -11.18 1.51
C LYS A 242 9.27 -11.64 1.52
N GLU A 243 8.99 -12.86 1.97
CA GLU A 243 7.69 -13.52 1.77
C GLU A 243 6.81 -13.60 3.03
N SER A 244 7.26 -13.09 4.19
CA SER A 244 6.60 -13.38 5.47
C SER A 244 5.80 -12.23 6.08
N TYR A 245 5.73 -11.05 5.46
CA TYR A 245 4.99 -9.92 6.00
C TYR A 245 4.07 -9.29 4.96
N VAL A 246 2.82 -9.09 5.36
CA VAL A 246 1.79 -8.47 4.51
C VAL A 246 1.54 -7.05 5.00
N LEU A 247 1.76 -6.05 4.15
CA LEU A 247 1.34 -4.68 4.45
C LEU A 247 -0.18 -4.56 4.31
N VAL A 248 -0.86 -4.25 5.40
CA VAL A 248 -2.32 -4.16 5.47
C VAL A 248 -2.80 -2.72 5.33
N ALA A 249 -2.10 -1.76 5.93
CA ALA A 249 -2.49 -0.35 5.87
C ALA A 249 -1.31 0.59 6.17
N CYS A 250 -1.36 1.79 5.59
CA CYS A 250 -0.60 2.96 6.02
C CYS A 250 -1.59 3.99 6.59
N VAL A 251 -1.46 4.32 7.86
CA VAL A 251 -2.39 5.19 8.59
C VAL A 251 -1.65 6.42 9.10
N LEU A 252 -2.27 7.59 8.97
CA LEU A 252 -1.77 8.82 9.58
C LEU A 252 -2.45 9.02 10.94
N ASN A 253 -1.69 8.83 12.03
CA ASN A 253 -2.16 9.05 13.39
C ASN A 253 -1.61 10.39 13.91
N GLY A 254 -2.40 11.46 13.70
CA GLY A 254 -1.98 12.83 13.99
C GLY A 254 -0.87 13.31 13.04
N ARG A 255 0.36 13.42 13.54
CA ARG A 255 1.55 13.80 12.74
C ARG A 255 2.48 12.62 12.45
N GLN A 256 2.21 11.43 13.00
CA GLN A 256 3.04 10.25 12.81
C GLN A 256 2.38 9.31 11.80
N LYS A 257 3.17 8.80 10.88
CA LYS A 257 2.74 7.73 9.97
C LYS A 257 2.98 6.39 10.66
N GLU A 258 1.99 5.52 10.54
CA GLU A 258 2.00 4.16 11.12
C GLU A 258 1.72 3.16 9.99
N ALA A 259 2.55 2.13 9.88
CA ALA A 259 2.38 1.02 8.96
C ALA A 259 1.90 -0.20 9.74
N TRP A 260 0.86 -0.84 9.24
CA TRP A 260 0.26 -2.03 9.87
C TRP A 260 0.65 -3.24 9.04
N LEU A 261 1.45 -4.12 9.62
CA LEU A 261 1.89 -5.36 9.00
C LEU A 261 1.26 -6.53 9.73
N VAL A 262 0.97 -7.60 8.98
CA VAL A 262 0.52 -8.86 9.55
C VAL A 262 1.49 -9.95 9.13
N ASP A 263 1.96 -10.72 10.11
CA ASP A 263 2.62 -11.99 9.87
C ASP A 263 1.55 -13.07 9.63
N PRO A 264 1.41 -13.63 8.43
CA PRO A 264 0.39 -14.62 8.13
C PRO A 264 0.61 -15.95 8.86
N ARG A 265 1.84 -16.22 9.36
CA ARG A 265 2.16 -17.47 10.08
C ARG A 265 1.64 -17.43 11.52
N THR A 266 1.81 -16.29 12.18
CA THR A 266 1.42 -16.09 13.58
C THR A 266 0.09 -15.36 13.73
N GLN A 267 -0.45 -14.80 12.64
CA GLN A 267 -1.59 -13.88 12.62
C GLN A 267 -1.45 -12.71 13.59
N THR A 268 -0.21 -12.33 13.89
CA THR A 268 0.07 -11.22 14.80
C THR A 268 0.20 -9.95 13.99
N ASP A 269 -0.58 -8.96 14.39
CA ASP A 269 -0.58 -7.60 13.92
C ASP A 269 0.57 -6.81 14.55
N MET A 270 1.36 -6.17 13.69
CA MET A 270 2.51 -5.35 14.05
C MET A 270 2.27 -3.93 13.56
N VAL A 271 2.31 -2.97 14.48
CA VAL A 271 2.26 -1.54 14.15
C VAL A 271 3.68 -0.99 14.18
N LEU A 272 4.10 -0.48 13.03
CA LEU A 272 5.43 0.06 12.79
C LEU A 272 5.38 1.58 12.59
N LYS A 273 6.33 2.28 13.19
CA LYS A 273 6.56 3.72 12.98
C LYS A 273 7.81 3.95 12.13
N GLU A 274 7.90 5.12 11.50
CA GLU A 274 9.15 5.56 10.86
C GLU A 274 10.32 5.48 11.87
N ASP A 275 11.48 5.01 11.41
CA ASP A 275 12.71 4.75 12.18
C ASP A 275 12.63 3.66 13.25
N GLN A 276 11.51 2.94 13.36
CA GLN A 276 11.40 1.81 14.29
C GLN A 276 12.14 0.59 13.73
N SER A 277 12.92 -0.08 14.58
CA SER A 277 13.53 -1.37 14.29
C SER A 277 12.82 -2.49 15.04
N ILE A 278 12.56 -3.59 14.34
CA ILE A 278 12.01 -4.82 14.90
C ILE A 278 12.97 -5.96 14.61
N ASP A 279 13.22 -6.79 15.62
CA ASP A 279 13.94 -8.04 15.44
C ASP A 279 12.98 -9.07 14.85
N ILE A 280 13.24 -9.44 13.60
CA ILE A 280 12.52 -10.50 12.91
C ILE A 280 13.22 -11.81 13.28
N GLY A 281 12.44 -12.88 13.41
CA GLY A 281 12.97 -14.22 13.66
C GLY A 281 14.07 -14.62 12.67
N GLN A 282 14.71 -15.77 12.93
CA GLN A 282 15.88 -16.20 12.16
C GLN A 282 15.65 -16.13 10.64
N ILE A 283 16.42 -15.27 9.97
CA ILE A 283 16.49 -15.22 8.51
C ILE A 283 17.23 -16.49 8.06
N PRO A 284 16.69 -17.30 7.12
CA PRO A 284 17.35 -18.55 6.69
C PRO A 284 18.66 -18.34 5.90
N SER A 285 19.11 -17.10 5.74
CA SER A 285 20.38 -16.76 5.11
C SER A 285 21.55 -17.00 6.07
N GLY A 286 21.95 -18.27 6.18
CA GLY A 286 23.32 -18.68 6.48
C GLY A 286 23.98 -18.01 7.69
N GLY A 287 23.41 -18.11 8.89
CA GLY A 287 24.12 -17.66 10.08
C GLY A 287 23.33 -17.47 11.37
N GLY A 288 22.11 -18.01 11.54
CA GLY A 288 21.43 -18.09 12.85
C GLY A 288 21.23 -16.78 13.63
N ARG A 289 21.53 -15.62 13.03
CA ARG A 289 21.33 -14.31 13.63
C ARG A 289 19.88 -13.87 13.38
N PRO A 290 19.17 -13.37 14.40
CA PRO A 290 17.89 -12.71 14.18
C PRO A 290 18.14 -11.52 13.25
N GLY A 291 17.35 -11.41 12.20
CA GLY A 291 17.50 -10.30 11.25
C GLY A 291 16.84 -9.05 11.81
N ARG A 292 17.46 -7.89 11.64
CA ARG A 292 16.84 -6.63 12.07
C ARG A 292 16.21 -5.93 10.88
N LEU A 293 14.93 -5.62 11.02
CA LEU A 293 14.19 -4.87 10.02
C LEU A 293 13.95 -3.45 10.53
N GLN A 294 14.40 -2.47 9.76
CA GLN A 294 14.27 -1.05 10.08
C GLN A 294 13.38 -0.38 9.04
N VAL A 295 12.37 0.34 9.52
CA VAL A 295 11.50 1.15 8.66
C VAL A 295 12.23 2.44 8.32
N GLN A 296 12.61 2.60 7.05
CA GLN A 296 13.24 3.84 6.58
C GLN A 296 12.21 4.91 6.27
N GLN A 297 11.09 4.52 5.65
CA GLN A 297 10.09 5.48 5.21
C GLN A 297 8.71 4.81 5.09
N ILE A 298 7.68 5.54 5.50
CA ILE A 298 6.28 5.15 5.32
C ILE A 298 5.63 6.12 4.32
N ASN A 299 5.18 5.60 3.19
CA ASN A 299 4.41 6.36 2.19
C ASN A 299 2.93 5.97 2.24
N SER A 300 2.10 6.63 1.44
CA SER A 300 0.63 6.41 1.44
C SER A 300 0.23 5.02 0.95
N ASP A 301 1.04 4.41 0.10
CA ASP A 301 0.74 3.20 -0.66
C ASP A 301 1.83 2.13 -0.55
N HIS A 302 2.98 2.44 0.07
CA HIS A 302 4.06 1.48 0.28
C HIS A 302 4.92 1.85 1.48
N ILE A 303 5.72 0.89 1.95
CA ILE A 303 6.75 1.08 2.97
C ILE A 303 8.11 0.65 2.42
N LEU A 304 9.17 1.36 2.85
CA LEU A 304 10.55 0.99 2.56
C LEU A 304 11.18 0.40 3.82
N LEU A 305 11.56 -0.88 3.73
CA LEU A 305 12.17 -1.62 4.82
C LEU A 305 13.61 -1.95 4.49
N ALA A 306 14.54 -1.55 5.37
CA ALA A 306 15.92 -2.02 5.33
C ALA A 306 16.04 -3.29 6.16
N ILE A 307 16.65 -4.33 5.58
CA ILE A 307 16.89 -5.62 6.25
C ILE A 307 18.40 -5.82 6.30
N ASP A 308 19.02 -5.51 7.44
CA ASP A 308 20.48 -5.63 7.63
C ASP A 308 21.31 -5.21 6.40
N ASP A 309 22.15 -6.10 5.86
CA ASP A 309 23.03 -5.86 4.71
C ASP A 309 22.35 -6.02 3.33
N HIS A 310 21.01 -6.15 3.30
CA HIS A 310 20.26 -6.25 2.05
C HIS A 310 19.77 -4.88 1.56
N PRO A 311 19.63 -4.71 0.23
CA PRO A 311 19.04 -3.50 -0.33
C PRO A 311 17.62 -3.29 0.22
N PRO A 312 17.19 -2.03 0.40
CA PRO A 312 15.87 -1.73 0.92
C PRO A 312 14.79 -2.39 0.07
N VAL A 313 13.87 -3.07 0.75
CA VAL A 313 12.75 -3.77 0.14
C VAL A 313 11.53 -2.86 0.23
N GLN A 314 10.92 -2.61 -0.92
CA GLN A 314 9.63 -1.92 -1.01
C GLN A 314 8.51 -2.96 -0.86
N LEU A 315 7.60 -2.69 0.08
CA LEU A 315 6.36 -3.45 0.24
C LEU A 315 5.19 -2.52 -0.10
N GLY A 316 4.59 -2.75 -1.27
CA GLY A 316 3.38 -2.05 -1.67
C GLY A 316 2.13 -2.61 -1.02
N LEU A 317 1.14 -1.73 -0.82
CA LEU A 317 -0.17 -2.09 -0.32
C LEU A 317 -0.85 -3.02 -1.34
N GLY A 318 -0.97 -4.30 -0.99
CA GLY A 318 -1.57 -5.33 -1.85
C GLY A 318 -0.59 -6.18 -2.65
N ASP A 319 0.71 -5.86 -2.70
CA ASP A 319 1.71 -6.70 -3.41
C ASP A 319 1.83 -8.09 -2.76
N SER A 320 1.78 -8.14 -1.43
CA SER A 320 1.82 -9.36 -0.63
C SER A 320 0.56 -10.25 -0.77
N LEU A 321 -0.53 -9.75 -1.38
CA LEU A 321 -1.66 -10.59 -1.74
C LEU A 321 -1.31 -11.45 -2.97
N ASN A 322 -0.69 -10.88 -4.00
CA ASN A 322 -0.40 -11.62 -5.24
C ASN A 322 0.54 -12.83 -5.05
N ASP A 323 1.57 -12.71 -4.19
CA ASP A 323 2.52 -13.80 -3.95
C ASP A 323 1.95 -14.95 -3.11
N THR A 324 0.97 -14.68 -2.23
CA THR A 324 0.31 -15.73 -1.44
C THR A 324 -0.56 -16.64 -2.32
N PHE A 325 -1.02 -16.17 -3.48
CA PHE A 325 -1.95 -16.88 -4.35
C PHE A 325 -1.30 -17.68 -5.50
N ASN A 326 -0.02 -17.45 -5.80
CA ASN A 326 0.70 -18.16 -6.87
C ASN A 326 1.45 -19.42 -6.39
N ARG A 327 1.26 -19.86 -5.13
CA ARG A 327 1.84 -21.13 -4.66
C ARG A 327 1.06 -22.32 -5.22
N PRO A 328 1.66 -23.20 -6.04
CA PRO A 328 1.05 -24.49 -6.35
C PRO A 328 0.90 -25.28 -5.05
N ARG A 329 -0.30 -25.84 -4.83
CA ARG A 329 -0.58 -26.77 -3.74
C ARG A 329 0.14 -28.09 -3.92
#